data_AF-A0A9E1MSH2-F1
#
_entry.id   AF-A0A9E1MSH2-F1
#
_cell.length_a   1.000
_cell.length_b   1.000
_cell.length_c   1.000
_cell.angle_alpha   90.00
_cell.angle_beta   90.00
_cell.angle_gamma   90.00
#
_symmetry.space_group_name_H-M   'P 1'
#
loop_
_entity.id
_entity.type
_entity.pdbx_description
1 polymer ?
#
loop_
_entity_poly.entity_id
_entity_poly.type
_entity_poly.pdbx_seq_one_letter_code
_entity_poly.pdbx_strand_id
1 'polypeptide(L)'
;MDLMKLIKGTDIGDCVARLLFTWNADHPDAEKAKETFISAIKARMPQQARLNLSSAEKLSDSIDRYLIKNDTEMYAAVKIGSAMMFAALANRETENAALVRSAAESFISDIPDGIADDREALSEIIFSEKQGREKLIEIFKLLRD
;
A
#
# COMPACT_ATOMS: atom_id res chain seq x y z
N MET A 1 3.96 15.53 -5.24
CA MET A 1 4.44 14.17 -5.61
C MET A 1 4.52 13.96 -7.11
N ASP A 2 5.54 13.23 -7.60
CA ASP A 2 5.70 12.81 -9.00
C ASP A 2 4.86 11.55 -9.35
N LEU A 3 4.33 11.46 -10.57
CA LEU A 3 3.46 10.35 -11.01
C LEU A 3 4.19 9.00 -11.05
N MET A 4 5.43 8.96 -11.52
CA MET A 4 6.22 7.72 -11.54
C MET A 4 6.56 7.26 -10.12
N LYS A 5 6.75 8.19 -9.19
CA LYS A 5 6.88 7.87 -7.77
C LYS A 5 5.59 7.28 -7.21
N LEU A 6 4.44 7.89 -7.49
CA LEU A 6 3.14 7.35 -7.07
C LEU A 6 2.93 5.92 -7.61
N ILE A 7 3.22 5.67 -8.88
CA ILE A 7 3.10 4.33 -9.48
C ILE A 7 4.03 3.33 -8.77
N LYS A 8 5.31 3.69 -8.58
CA LYS A 8 6.27 2.79 -7.91
C LYS A 8 5.90 2.50 -6.46
N GLY A 9 5.48 3.52 -5.72
CA GLY A 9 5.09 3.36 -4.32
C GLY A 9 3.81 2.52 -4.20
N THR A 10 2.82 2.77 -5.06
CA THR A 10 1.56 1.99 -5.03
C THR A 10 1.78 0.52 -5.38
N ASP A 11 2.69 0.19 -6.31
CA ASP A 11 3.13 -1.18 -6.58
C ASP A 11 3.74 -1.87 -5.35
N ILE A 12 4.59 -1.15 -4.59
CA ILE A 12 5.18 -1.68 -3.35
C ILE A 12 4.08 -1.89 -2.30
N GLY A 13 3.18 -0.92 -2.13
CA GLY A 13 2.04 -0.98 -1.21
C GLY A 13 1.13 -2.17 -1.48
N ASP A 14 0.76 -2.42 -2.74
CA ASP A 14 -0.03 -3.61 -3.12
C ASP A 14 0.68 -4.91 -2.71
N CYS A 15 2.00 -5.02 -2.93
CA CYS A 15 2.77 -6.19 -2.50
C CYS A 15 2.79 -6.34 -0.97
N VAL A 16 2.96 -5.25 -0.22
CA VAL A 16 2.95 -5.26 1.25
C VAL A 16 1.58 -5.70 1.77
N ALA A 17 0.50 -5.12 1.25
CA ALA A 17 -0.86 -5.47 1.63
C ALA A 17 -1.18 -6.94 1.35
N ARG A 18 -0.80 -7.46 0.18
CA ARG A 18 -0.95 -8.89 -0.14
C ARG A 18 -0.18 -9.77 0.82
N LEU A 19 1.05 -9.39 1.18
CA LEU A 19 1.84 -10.14 2.16
C LEU A 19 1.17 -10.18 3.53
N LEU A 20 0.59 -9.07 4.00
CA LEU A 20 -0.15 -9.05 5.27
C LEU A 20 -1.30 -10.07 5.30
N PHE A 21 -1.93 -10.35 4.15
CA PHE A 21 -2.94 -11.40 4.03
C PHE A 21 -2.37 -12.80 3.86
N THR A 22 -1.34 -12.97 3.01
CA THR A 22 -0.88 -14.31 2.59
C THR A 22 0.17 -14.91 3.50
N TRP A 23 0.77 -14.15 4.42
CA TRP A 23 1.96 -14.59 5.17
C TRP A 23 1.74 -15.87 5.97
N ASN A 24 0.59 -15.99 6.62
CA ASN A 24 0.20 -17.15 7.43
C ASN A 24 -0.96 -17.93 6.79
N ALA A 25 -1.21 -17.74 5.48
CA ALA A 25 -2.30 -18.43 4.81
C ALA A 25 -2.00 -19.93 4.70
N ASP A 26 -2.94 -20.75 5.16
CA ASP A 26 -2.88 -22.21 5.02
C ASP A 26 -3.36 -22.62 3.62
N HIS A 27 -2.53 -22.37 2.60
CA HIS A 27 -2.80 -22.69 1.21
C HIS A 27 -1.53 -23.19 0.50
N PRO A 28 -1.61 -24.23 -0.37
CA PRO A 28 -0.45 -24.80 -1.07
C PRO A 28 0.39 -23.78 -1.85
N ASP A 29 -0.27 -22.75 -2.40
CA ASP A 29 0.39 -21.69 -3.18
C ASP A 29 0.88 -20.49 -2.35
N ALA A 30 0.62 -20.47 -1.04
CA ALA A 30 0.92 -19.31 -0.18
C ALA A 30 2.41 -18.99 -0.12
N GLU A 31 3.27 -20.01 -0.01
CA GLU A 31 4.73 -19.83 0.03
C GLU A 31 5.27 -19.22 -1.26
N LYS A 32 4.82 -19.72 -2.42
CA LYS A 32 5.22 -19.19 -3.72
C LYS A 32 4.74 -17.75 -3.93
N ALA A 33 3.52 -17.44 -3.49
CA ALA A 33 2.99 -16.08 -3.53
C ALA A 33 3.83 -15.15 -2.64
N LYS A 34 4.16 -15.57 -1.41
CA LYS A 34 5.00 -14.84 -0.46
C LYS A 34 6.38 -14.53 -1.05
N GLU A 35 7.06 -15.52 -1.63
CA GLU A 35 8.36 -15.32 -2.29
C GLU A 35 8.28 -14.33 -3.45
N THR A 36 7.19 -14.39 -4.23
CA THR A 36 6.97 -13.49 -5.37
C THR A 36 6.84 -12.04 -4.90
N PHE A 37 6.00 -11.77 -3.89
CA PHE A 37 5.82 -10.42 -3.37
C PHE A 37 7.07 -9.90 -2.65
N ILE A 38 7.78 -10.73 -1.88
CA ILE A 38 9.06 -10.35 -1.26
C ILE A 38 10.09 -9.97 -2.33
N SER A 39 10.18 -10.74 -3.40
CA SER A 39 11.10 -10.46 -4.51
C SER A 39 10.74 -9.16 -5.22
N ALA A 40 9.46 -8.91 -5.45
CA ALA A 40 8.96 -7.67 -6.05
C ALA A 40 9.28 -6.43 -5.20
N ILE A 41 9.16 -6.53 -3.86
CA ILE A 41 9.54 -5.46 -2.93
C ILE A 41 11.05 -5.24 -2.96
N LYS A 42 11.86 -6.30 -2.84
CA LYS A 42 13.33 -6.21 -2.88
C LYS A 42 13.85 -5.57 -4.16
N ALA A 43 13.21 -5.81 -5.30
CA ALA A 43 13.60 -5.21 -6.57
C ALA A 43 13.36 -3.68 -6.64
N ARG A 44 12.47 -3.16 -5.80
CA ARG A 44 12.08 -1.74 -5.77
C ARG A 44 12.65 -0.98 -4.57
N MET A 45 13.03 -1.69 -3.51
CA MET A 45 13.61 -1.12 -2.30
C MET A 45 15.15 -1.18 -2.34
N PRO A 46 15.83 -0.10 -1.91
CA PRO A 46 17.30 -0.09 -1.85
C PRO A 46 17.82 -1.06 -0.78
N GLN A 47 18.99 -1.66 -1.01
CA GLN A 47 19.59 -2.62 -0.07
C GLN A 47 19.81 -2.04 1.34
N GLN A 48 20.07 -0.73 1.43
CA GLN A 48 20.24 0.01 2.68
C GLN A 48 18.97 0.02 3.55
N ALA A 49 17.80 -0.31 3.00
CA ALA A 49 16.55 -0.44 3.75
C ALA A 49 16.58 -1.59 4.77
N ARG A 50 17.48 -2.58 4.63
CA ARG A 50 17.66 -3.69 5.57
C ARG A 50 16.32 -4.35 5.97
N LEU A 51 15.58 -4.78 4.95
CA LEU A 51 14.23 -5.33 5.11
C LEU A 51 14.20 -6.52 6.07
N ASN A 52 13.26 -6.51 7.02
CA ASN A 52 13.11 -7.60 8.00
C ASN A 52 12.05 -8.61 7.53
N LEU A 53 12.49 -9.81 7.17
CA LEU A 53 11.63 -10.85 6.58
C LEU A 53 11.09 -11.86 7.61
N SER A 54 11.15 -11.55 8.91
CA SER A 54 10.67 -12.50 9.94
C SER A 54 9.16 -12.53 10.13
N SER A 55 8.45 -11.48 9.72
CA SER A 55 6.99 -11.45 9.58
C SER A 55 6.57 -10.39 8.56
N ALA A 56 5.30 -10.41 8.13
CA ALA A 56 4.77 -9.38 7.22
C ALA A 56 4.77 -7.99 7.88
N GLU A 57 4.43 -7.91 9.17
CA GLU A 57 4.42 -6.67 9.94
C GLU A 57 5.84 -6.11 10.06
N LYS A 58 6.82 -6.95 10.42
CA LYS A 58 8.21 -6.52 10.53
C LYS A 58 8.80 -6.07 9.19
N LEU A 59 8.35 -6.67 8.08
CA LEU A 59 8.71 -6.23 6.74
C LEU A 59 8.12 -4.84 6.47
N SER A 60 6.82 -4.67 6.69
CA SER A 60 6.12 -3.38 6.57
C SER A 60 6.81 -2.30 7.41
N ASP A 61 7.08 -2.57 8.69
CA ASP A 61 7.76 -1.64 9.60
C ASP A 61 9.17 -1.26 9.13
N SER A 62 9.88 -2.18 8.48
CA SER A 62 11.22 -1.88 7.95
C SER A 62 11.16 -0.99 6.72
N ILE A 63 10.14 -1.15 5.87
CA ILE A 63 9.87 -0.28 4.73
C ILE A 63 9.48 1.11 5.23
N ASP A 64 8.52 1.18 6.15
CA ASP A 64 8.01 2.43 6.71
C ASP A 64 9.13 3.24 7.36
N ARG A 65 9.91 2.64 8.26
CA ARG A 65 11.05 3.31 8.91
C ARG A 65 12.08 3.83 7.90
N TYR A 66 12.32 3.10 6.82
CA TYR A 66 13.24 3.54 5.80
C TYR A 66 12.65 4.72 5.00
N LEU A 67 11.42 4.60 4.50
CA LEU A 67 10.83 5.61 3.63
C LEU A 67 10.50 6.90 4.39
N ILE A 68 9.97 6.84 5.61
CA ILE A 68 9.74 8.04 6.44
C ILE A 68 11.02 8.87 6.59
N LYS A 69 12.17 8.21 6.73
CA LYS A 69 13.46 8.90 6.91
C LYS A 69 14.06 9.44 5.61
N ASN A 70 13.77 8.82 4.46
CA ASN A 70 14.54 9.07 3.23
C ASN A 70 13.69 9.62 2.07
N ASP A 71 12.40 9.29 1.99
CA ASP A 71 11.50 9.71 0.92
C ASP A 71 10.04 9.61 1.39
N THR A 72 9.56 10.68 2.03
CA THR A 72 8.19 10.75 2.61
C THR A 72 7.10 10.70 1.54
N GLU A 73 7.35 11.18 0.33
CA GLU A 73 6.42 11.01 -0.79
C GLU A 73 6.31 9.55 -1.22
N MET A 74 7.43 8.82 -1.28
CA MET A 74 7.40 7.38 -1.57
C MET A 74 6.68 6.61 -0.46
N TYR A 75 6.91 6.98 0.80
CA TYR A 75 6.15 6.44 1.94
C TYR A 75 4.63 6.63 1.75
N ALA A 76 4.19 7.85 1.45
CA ALA A 76 2.77 8.13 1.19
C ALA A 76 2.22 7.29 0.02
N ALA A 77 2.97 7.16 -1.08
CA ALA A 77 2.59 6.32 -2.21
C ALA A 77 2.47 4.83 -1.84
N VAL A 78 3.33 4.31 -0.96
CA VAL A 78 3.21 2.95 -0.41
C VAL A 78 1.92 2.79 0.39
N LYS A 79 1.61 3.75 1.27
CA LYS A 79 0.38 3.72 2.07
C LYS A 79 -0.88 3.77 1.20
N ILE A 80 -0.87 4.60 0.15
CA ILE A 80 -1.94 4.64 -0.85
C ILE A 80 -2.10 3.29 -1.55
N GLY A 81 -1.01 2.65 -1.97
CA GLY A 81 -1.05 1.33 -2.61
C GLY A 81 -1.66 0.25 -1.72
N SER A 82 -1.25 0.25 -0.45
CA SER A 82 -1.83 -0.66 0.56
C SER A 82 -3.32 -0.40 0.73
N ALA A 83 -3.73 0.86 0.92
CA ALA A 83 -5.13 1.25 1.07
C ALA A 83 -5.97 0.83 -0.14
N MET A 84 -5.45 1.01 -1.37
CA MET A 84 -6.13 0.59 -2.59
C MET A 84 -6.35 -0.93 -2.67
N MET A 85 -5.38 -1.73 -2.26
CA MET A 85 -5.52 -3.19 -2.23
C MET A 85 -6.61 -3.61 -1.24
N PHE A 86 -6.57 -3.07 -0.01
CA PHE A 86 -7.58 -3.36 1.01
C PHE A 86 -8.98 -2.87 0.60
N ALA A 87 -9.10 -1.67 0.01
CA ALA A 87 -10.36 -1.18 -0.52
C ALA A 87 -10.94 -2.09 -1.61
N ALA A 88 -10.09 -2.60 -2.50
CA ALA A 88 -10.51 -3.56 -3.52
C ALA A 88 -11.01 -4.88 -2.92
N LEU A 89 -10.44 -5.31 -1.79
CA LEU A 89 -10.91 -6.49 -1.06
C LEU A 89 -12.23 -6.21 -0.33
N ALA A 90 -12.37 -5.07 0.34
CA ALA A 90 -13.61 -4.68 1.02
C ALA A 90 -14.81 -4.59 0.05
N ASN A 91 -14.58 -4.20 -1.20
CA ASN A 91 -15.60 -4.16 -2.23
C ASN A 91 -15.99 -5.55 -2.78
N ARG A 92 -15.22 -6.60 -2.46
CA ARG A 92 -15.46 -7.99 -2.93
C ARG A 92 -15.96 -8.92 -1.83
N GLU A 93 -15.45 -8.76 -0.60
CA GLU A 93 -15.85 -9.57 0.55
C GLU A 93 -16.95 -8.90 1.36
N THR A 94 -18.07 -9.58 1.57
CA THR A 94 -19.21 -9.03 2.31
C THR A 94 -19.11 -9.26 3.82
N GLU A 95 -18.44 -10.33 4.26
CA GLU A 95 -18.42 -10.74 5.67
C GLU A 95 -17.49 -9.88 6.53
N ASN A 96 -16.32 -9.51 5.99
CA ASN A 96 -15.31 -8.72 6.69
C ASN A 96 -15.14 -7.29 6.15
N ALA A 97 -16.07 -6.83 5.29
CA ALA A 97 -15.97 -5.54 4.60
C ALA A 97 -15.62 -4.37 5.53
N ALA A 98 -16.27 -4.28 6.69
CA ALA A 98 -16.06 -3.20 7.65
C ALA A 98 -14.64 -3.21 8.25
N LEU A 99 -14.13 -4.41 8.60
CA LEU A 99 -12.79 -4.57 9.14
C LEU A 99 -11.72 -4.23 8.09
N VAL A 100 -11.89 -4.74 6.87
CA VAL A 100 -10.98 -4.49 5.75
C VAL A 100 -11.01 -3.01 5.36
N ARG A 101 -12.17 -2.36 5.41
CA ARG A 101 -12.32 -0.92 5.20
C ARG A 101 -11.57 -0.12 6.27
N SER A 102 -11.72 -0.47 7.54
CA SER A 102 -10.98 0.17 8.62
C SER A 102 -9.46 0.01 8.47
N ALA A 103 -8.99 -1.14 7.98
CA ALA A 103 -7.57 -1.34 7.67
C ALA A 103 -7.10 -0.43 6.52
N ALA A 104 -7.88 -0.29 5.44
CA ALA A 104 -7.57 0.66 4.37
C ALA A 104 -7.52 2.11 4.87
N GLU A 105 -8.47 2.53 5.71
CA GLU A 105 -8.51 3.87 6.31
C GLU A 105 -7.33 4.12 7.27
N SER A 106 -6.85 3.08 7.96
CA SER A 106 -5.62 3.18 8.77
C SER A 106 -4.41 3.53 7.91
N PHE A 107 -4.27 2.92 6.72
CA PHE A 107 -3.18 3.28 5.81
C PHE A 107 -3.31 4.72 5.29
N ILE A 108 -4.52 5.20 5.02
CA ILE A 108 -4.74 6.60 4.62
C ILE A 108 -4.36 7.55 5.77
N SER A 109 -4.68 7.19 7.00
CA SER A 109 -4.37 7.98 8.20
C SER A 109 -2.86 8.06 8.47
N ASP A 110 -2.11 7.01 8.12
CA ASP A 110 -0.64 6.96 8.23
C ASP A 110 0.09 7.93 7.27
N ILE A 111 -0.59 8.46 6.25
CA ILE A 111 0.01 9.39 5.29
C ILE A 111 0.38 10.70 6.02
N PRO A 112 1.61 11.22 5.87
CA PRO A 112 2.03 12.45 6.55
C PRO A 112 1.16 13.64 6.18
N ASP A 113 0.84 14.47 7.18
CA ASP A 113 0.21 15.78 6.96
C ASP A 113 1.09 16.62 6.02
N GLY A 114 0.49 17.34 5.07
CA GLY A 114 1.20 18.10 4.02
C GLY A 114 1.48 17.33 2.73
N ILE A 115 1.12 16.04 2.64
CA ILE A 115 1.13 15.28 1.37
C ILE A 115 -0.29 15.03 0.85
N ALA A 116 -1.20 14.64 1.73
CA ALA A 116 -2.60 14.35 1.41
C ALA A 116 -3.50 15.05 2.43
N ASP A 117 -3.63 16.36 2.28
CA ASP A 117 -4.39 17.19 3.23
C ASP A 117 -5.88 16.88 3.18
N ASP A 118 -6.42 16.64 1.97
CA ASP A 118 -7.79 16.18 1.78
C ASP A 118 -7.88 14.63 1.86
N ARG A 119 -7.81 14.12 3.09
CA ARG A 119 -7.95 12.68 3.36
C ARG A 119 -9.32 12.13 3.00
N GLU A 120 -10.35 12.95 3.07
CA GLU A 120 -11.72 12.55 2.74
C GLU A 120 -11.85 12.30 1.23
N ALA A 121 -11.46 13.27 0.40
CA ALA A 121 -11.44 13.08 -1.05
C ALA A 121 -10.52 11.93 -1.48
N LEU A 122 -9.36 11.77 -0.82
CA LEU A 122 -8.47 10.64 -1.10
C LEU A 122 -9.16 9.30 -0.80
N SER A 123 -9.86 9.21 0.33
CA SER A 123 -10.64 8.03 0.72
C SER A 123 -11.74 7.75 -0.31
N GLU A 124 -12.52 8.74 -0.70
CA GLU A 124 -13.56 8.60 -1.73
C GLU A 124 -13.01 8.04 -3.05
N ILE A 125 -11.88 8.58 -3.52
CA ILE A 125 -11.22 8.09 -4.73
C ILE A 125 -10.77 6.63 -4.53
N ILE A 126 -10.16 6.29 -3.41
CA ILE A 126 -9.67 4.94 -3.11
C ILE A 126 -10.81 3.91 -3.08
N PHE A 127 -11.95 4.24 -2.49
CA PHE A 127 -13.11 3.34 -2.39
C PHE A 127 -14.02 3.34 -3.61
N SER A 128 -13.86 4.27 -4.55
CA SER A 128 -14.63 4.31 -5.80
C SER A 128 -14.51 3.02 -6.64
N GLU A 129 -15.45 2.80 -7.56
CA GLU A 129 -15.44 1.65 -8.47
C GLU A 129 -14.33 1.67 -9.53
N LYS A 130 -13.62 2.81 -9.66
CA LYS A 130 -12.52 2.97 -10.63
C LYS A 130 -11.42 1.95 -10.36
N GLN A 131 -10.70 1.56 -11.41
CA GLN A 131 -9.64 0.56 -11.30
C GLN A 131 -8.36 0.98 -12.01
N GLY A 132 -7.24 0.44 -11.53
CA GLY A 132 -5.93 0.58 -12.17
C GLY A 132 -5.54 2.04 -12.42
N ARG A 133 -5.23 2.35 -13.68
CA ARG A 133 -4.65 3.64 -14.08
C ARG A 133 -5.58 4.84 -13.87
N GLU A 134 -6.88 4.66 -14.07
CA GLU A 134 -7.84 5.76 -13.92
C GLU A 134 -7.84 6.29 -12.48
N LYS A 135 -7.92 5.37 -11.51
CA LYS A 135 -7.85 5.69 -10.08
C LYS A 135 -6.53 6.39 -9.72
N LEU A 136 -5.40 5.90 -10.23
CA LEU A 136 -4.09 6.51 -9.97
C LEU A 136 -3.99 7.95 -10.52
N ILE A 137 -4.61 8.24 -11.66
CA ILE A 137 -4.61 9.60 -12.24
C ILE A 137 -5.39 10.56 -11.36
N GLU A 138 -6.50 10.14 -10.76
CA GLU A 138 -7.29 11.00 -9.86
C GLU A 138 -6.58 11.26 -8.55
N ILE A 139 -6.01 10.22 -7.95
CA ILE A 139 -5.16 10.37 -6.77
C ILE A 139 -4.02 11.34 -7.08
N PHE A 140 -3.35 11.19 -8.23
CA PHE A 140 -2.27 12.09 -8.61
C PHE A 140 -2.71 13.55 -8.74
N LYS A 141 -3.90 13.81 -9.31
CA LYS A 141 -4.44 15.17 -9.41
C LYS A 141 -4.69 15.76 -8.02
N LEU A 142 -5.34 15.00 -7.15
CA LEU A 142 -5.63 15.41 -5.78
C LEU A 142 -4.37 15.78 -4.99
N LEU A 143 -3.29 15.00 -5.14
CA LEU A 143 -2.05 15.19 -4.37
C LEU A 143 -1.10 16.24 -4.96
N ARG A 144 -1.50 16.93 -6.03
CA ARG A 144 -0.72 17.99 -6.67
C ARG A 144 -1.33 19.38 -6.42
N ASP A 145 -2.64 19.41 -6.19
CA ASP A 145 -3.38 20.64 -5.92
C ASP A 145 -3.16 21.09 -4.46
#